data_AF-A0A9E5ASB7-F1
#
_entry.id   AF-A0A9E5ASB7-F1
#
_cell.length_a   1.000
_cell.length_b   1.000
_cell.length_c   1.000
_cell.angle_alpha   90.00
_cell.angle_beta   90.00
_cell.angle_gamma   90.00
#
_symmetry.space_group_name_H-M   'P 1'
#
loop_
_entity.id
_entity.type
_entity.pdbx_description
1 polymer ?
#
loop_
_entity_poly.entity_id
_entity_poly.type
_entity_poly.pdbx_seq_one_letter_code
_entity_poly.pdbx_strand_id
1 'polypeptide(L)'
;MSSVEGVLFATAGGAATDGNYSVTFSLYKDELGGNPLWAEGPILIAVKSGQWHHQLGSKSALSATVLNGASLWLGMQIASDPELPRKPLASTIFAVRAAIADGLECTGCVGAAQIDSKFLAGFAKSSDLSPVATSGEFKDLKGGPDLAAYAKTAALAAVATSGNYGDIKNAPDLNAYAKVSALAAIAQSGSYKDIKDGPVVSDVAKTGEYGDLLNKPVLPQLGKACGTNLVMAGIKADGSYQCAASAIAPDLIDEISNNLIFNQFVDSKAGTVDNAIPDGSGAGKSDSLDFPDIGSAQAIWINVALANSDVSKVKIELYGPNMATPYVLYNGEKAGTGFSVAFNKDTALSTGDMNKDWIGKNIKGTWSITVKDPIKNQAGANDGKFSWDVTIQTLSSKKIQVKGSVIVDNDLTVGGNLNVASVNNSILKPFTYRWGRSQGHDNNHGWPMGNSGDYSLGIAPSAWSNGGVIASASADKELWRMTFVNGGRAEVGGALINQVIPQYSDSNMSEHYFFMFRIQNSTLSSINWAPTYWFSCGGNWSDHSSATINGANTWSSSSACYAGNCPAANPTFAVPANRVSTVMFAISSSVGWAPANFYHRLVLLAFTKGSLKLPAGLKYVDDIDTATGGWEQ
;
A
#
# COMPACT_ATOMS: atom_id res chain seq x y z
N MET A 1 27.46 -18.28 10.93
CA MET A 1 28.66 -18.83 10.25
C MET A 1 28.16 -19.72 9.12
N SER A 2 28.77 -19.67 7.93
CA SER A 2 28.41 -20.50 6.77
C SER A 2 29.65 -21.19 6.22
N SER A 3 29.58 -22.48 5.88
CA SER A 3 30.73 -23.22 5.34
C SER A 3 30.86 -23.01 3.83
N VAL A 4 32.09 -22.83 3.35
CA VAL A 4 32.47 -22.84 1.92
C VAL A 4 33.54 -23.90 1.71
N GLU A 5 33.50 -24.55 0.56
CA GLU A 5 34.44 -25.60 0.17
C GLU A 5 34.75 -25.52 -1.32
N GLY A 6 35.88 -26.07 -1.73
CA GLY A 6 36.26 -26.06 -3.13
C GLY A 6 37.53 -26.86 -3.43
N VAL A 7 37.92 -26.81 -4.71
CA VAL A 7 39.15 -27.42 -5.21
C VAL A 7 40.00 -26.35 -5.87
N LEU A 8 41.26 -26.25 -5.48
CA LEU A 8 42.28 -25.43 -6.11
C LEU A 8 43.08 -26.24 -7.12
N PHE A 9 43.34 -25.64 -8.27
CA PHE A 9 44.13 -26.21 -9.34
C PHE A 9 45.43 -25.42 -9.51
N ALA A 10 46.52 -26.12 -9.84
CA ALA A 10 47.76 -25.48 -10.23
C ALA A 10 47.66 -24.90 -11.64
N THR A 11 48.43 -23.84 -11.94
CA THR A 11 48.44 -23.15 -13.24
C THR A 11 48.76 -24.07 -14.42
N ALA A 12 49.52 -25.15 -14.19
CA ALA A 12 49.87 -26.15 -15.21
C ALA A 12 48.79 -27.23 -15.43
N GLY A 13 47.65 -27.15 -14.72
CA GLY A 13 46.63 -28.20 -14.68
C GLY A 13 46.93 -29.27 -13.63
N GLY A 14 45.88 -29.79 -12.97
CA GLY A 14 45.99 -30.72 -11.84
C GLY A 14 45.73 -30.06 -10.48
N ALA A 15 45.52 -30.87 -9.44
CA ALA A 15 45.23 -30.37 -8.09
C ALA A 15 46.41 -29.56 -7.51
N ALA A 16 46.11 -28.51 -6.76
CA ALA A 16 47.11 -27.75 -6.04
C ALA A 16 47.86 -28.63 -5.01
N THR A 17 49.14 -28.35 -4.81
CA THR A 17 50.01 -29.08 -3.87
C THR A 17 49.48 -28.99 -2.44
N ASP A 18 49.68 -30.05 -1.66
CA ASP A 18 49.30 -30.06 -0.25
C ASP A 18 50.09 -29.00 0.53
N GLY A 19 49.40 -28.21 1.36
CA GLY A 19 50.02 -27.14 2.13
C GLY A 19 49.04 -26.11 2.67
N ASN A 20 49.56 -25.12 3.39
CA ASN A 20 48.76 -24.00 3.89
C ASN A 20 48.84 -22.82 2.91
N TYR A 21 47.70 -22.35 2.46
CA TYR A 21 47.57 -21.20 1.56
C TYR A 21 47.00 -20.02 2.31
N SER A 22 47.61 -18.84 2.12
CA SER A 22 47.09 -17.57 2.67
C SER A 22 45.97 -17.08 1.77
N VAL A 23 44.74 -17.04 2.27
CA VAL A 23 43.54 -16.72 1.49
C VAL A 23 42.78 -15.54 2.12
N THR A 24 42.31 -14.64 1.27
CA THR A 24 41.36 -13.58 1.63
C THR A 24 40.04 -13.84 0.90
N PHE A 25 38.94 -13.87 1.64
CA PHE A 25 37.59 -13.95 1.09
C PHE A 25 36.93 -12.59 1.13
N SER A 26 36.18 -12.28 0.07
CA SER A 26 35.46 -11.02 -0.08
C SER A 26 34.06 -11.27 -0.63
N LEU A 27 33.07 -10.51 -0.17
CA LEU A 27 31.71 -10.53 -0.69
C LEU A 27 31.41 -9.26 -1.48
N TYR A 28 30.82 -9.41 -2.64
CA TYR A 28 30.50 -8.31 -3.55
C TYR A 28 29.03 -8.33 -3.97
N LYS A 29 28.54 -7.16 -4.37
CA LYS A 29 27.21 -7.00 -4.96
C LYS A 29 27.15 -7.52 -6.40
N ASP A 30 28.24 -7.36 -7.15
CA ASP A 30 28.30 -7.63 -8.59
C ASP A 30 29.43 -8.62 -8.92
N GLU A 31 29.29 -9.32 -10.05
CA GLU A 31 30.26 -10.34 -10.52
C GLU A 31 31.63 -9.72 -10.88
N LEU A 32 31.64 -8.47 -11.36
CA LEU A 32 32.83 -7.74 -11.77
C LEU A 32 32.83 -6.33 -11.18
N GLY A 33 34.01 -5.85 -10.78
CA GLY A 33 34.20 -4.51 -10.21
C GLY A 33 33.59 -4.34 -8.81
N GLY A 34 33.49 -3.09 -8.35
CA GLY A 34 32.92 -2.74 -7.05
C GLY A 34 33.83 -3.00 -5.85
N ASN A 35 33.56 -2.30 -4.74
CA ASN A 35 34.23 -2.51 -3.46
C ASN A 35 33.60 -3.71 -2.72
N PRO A 36 34.39 -4.48 -1.95
CA PRO A 36 33.85 -5.56 -1.13
C PRO A 36 32.91 -5.01 -0.06
N LEU A 37 31.73 -5.62 0.06
CA LEU A 37 30.75 -5.34 1.12
C LEU A 37 31.22 -5.91 2.47
N TRP A 38 32.03 -6.96 2.42
CA TRP A 38 32.65 -7.60 3.56
C TRP A 38 33.89 -8.37 3.09
N ALA A 39 34.88 -8.49 3.96
CA ALA A 39 36.05 -9.31 3.71
C ALA A 39 36.58 -9.93 5.00
N GLU A 40 37.15 -11.13 4.88
CA GLU A 40 37.95 -11.74 5.93
C GLU A 40 39.23 -12.34 5.35
N GLY A 41 40.37 -11.94 5.92
CA GLY A 41 41.67 -12.34 5.40
C GLY A 41 42.80 -11.40 5.79
N PRO A 42 44.05 -11.83 5.57
CA PRO A 42 44.43 -13.19 5.16
C PRO A 42 44.21 -14.22 6.28
N ILE A 43 43.85 -15.45 5.91
CA ILE A 43 43.70 -16.64 6.77
C ILE A 43 44.46 -17.81 6.14
N LEU A 44 45.12 -18.63 6.94
CA LEU A 44 45.79 -19.85 6.47
C LEU A 44 44.79 -21.00 6.34
N ILE A 45 44.61 -21.53 5.13
CA ILE A 45 43.76 -22.68 4.83
C ILE A 45 44.63 -23.87 4.42
N ALA A 46 44.41 -25.00 5.08
CA ALA A 46 45.03 -26.26 4.70
C ALA A 46 44.36 -26.83 3.45
N VAL A 47 45.15 -27.04 2.40
CA VAL A 47 44.74 -27.68 1.14
C VAL A 47 45.34 -29.08 1.10
N LYS A 48 44.52 -30.08 0.79
CA LYS A 48 44.95 -31.47 0.58
C LYS A 48 44.33 -32.05 -0.68
N SER A 49 45.15 -32.55 -1.59
CA SER A 49 44.75 -33.02 -2.92
C SER A 49 43.89 -31.97 -3.65
N GLY A 50 44.28 -30.69 -3.54
CA GLY A 50 43.54 -29.54 -4.05
C GLY A 50 42.28 -29.16 -3.27
N GLN A 51 41.75 -29.99 -2.37
CA GLN A 51 40.51 -29.73 -1.64
C GLN A 51 40.74 -28.85 -0.41
N TRP A 52 39.77 -27.99 -0.11
CA TRP A 52 39.77 -27.11 1.05
C TRP A 52 38.35 -26.80 1.52
N HIS A 53 38.22 -26.38 2.77
CA HIS A 53 36.99 -25.82 3.33
C HIS A 53 37.31 -24.68 4.31
N HIS A 54 36.39 -23.75 4.48
CA HIS A 54 36.50 -22.65 5.43
C HIS A 54 35.11 -22.19 5.92
N GLN A 55 35.03 -21.70 7.15
CA GLN A 55 33.79 -21.13 7.69
C GLN A 55 33.82 -19.61 7.56
N LEU A 56 32.92 -19.08 6.72
CA LEU A 56 32.77 -17.65 6.55
C LEU A 56 32.27 -16.97 7.82
N GLY A 57 32.94 -15.88 8.19
CA GLY A 57 32.63 -15.11 9.39
C GLY A 57 33.31 -15.62 10.67
N SER A 58 34.29 -16.51 10.53
CA SER A 58 35.06 -17.05 11.66
C SER A 58 36.06 -16.05 12.23
N LYS A 59 36.54 -15.10 11.41
CA LYS A 59 37.47 -14.03 11.84
C LYS A 59 36.82 -12.65 11.85
N SER A 60 36.10 -12.30 10.78
CA SER A 60 35.36 -11.03 10.69
C SER A 60 33.86 -11.33 10.70
N ALA A 61 33.14 -10.92 11.74
CA ALA A 61 31.72 -11.23 11.86
C ALA A 61 30.93 -10.84 10.58
N LEU A 62 30.21 -11.81 10.00
CA LEU A 62 29.37 -11.60 8.84
C LEU A 62 27.97 -11.14 9.29
N SER A 63 27.65 -9.87 9.10
CA SER A 63 26.40 -9.28 9.59
C SER A 63 25.22 -9.53 8.65
N ALA A 64 24.00 -9.54 9.20
CA ALA A 64 22.76 -9.72 8.45
C ALA A 64 22.47 -8.58 7.44
N THR A 65 23.10 -7.41 7.64
CA THR A 65 23.03 -6.24 6.75
C THR A 65 23.77 -6.49 5.44
N VAL A 66 24.96 -7.12 5.52
CA VAL A 66 25.74 -7.52 4.33
C VAL A 66 24.95 -8.54 3.50
N LEU A 67 24.18 -9.40 4.17
CA LEU A 67 23.33 -10.43 3.56
C LEU A 67 21.95 -9.92 3.09
N ASN A 68 21.67 -8.61 3.07
CA ASN A 68 20.36 -8.07 2.67
C ASN A 68 20.19 -7.85 1.15
N GLY A 69 21.22 -8.12 0.34
CA GLY A 69 21.18 -7.96 -1.12
C GLY A 69 20.62 -9.21 -1.83
N ALA A 70 19.88 -9.01 -2.93
CA ALA A 70 19.26 -10.09 -3.70
C ALA A 70 20.25 -10.99 -4.49
N SER A 71 21.49 -10.53 -4.67
CA SER A 71 22.57 -11.31 -5.32
C SER A 71 23.91 -10.96 -4.67
N LEU A 72 24.66 -11.96 -4.21
CA LEU A 72 26.00 -11.80 -3.64
C LEU A 72 26.99 -12.71 -4.35
N TRP A 73 28.22 -12.21 -4.50
CA TRP A 73 29.31 -12.90 -5.17
C TRP A 73 30.49 -13.08 -4.22
N LEU A 74 31.00 -14.31 -4.11
CA LEU A 74 32.17 -14.66 -3.33
C LEU A 74 33.44 -14.54 -4.19
N GLY A 75 34.32 -13.63 -3.81
CA GLY A 75 35.69 -13.52 -4.31
C GLY A 75 36.68 -14.22 -3.38
N MET A 76 37.72 -14.79 -3.97
CA MET A 76 38.81 -15.44 -3.25
C MET A 76 40.15 -15.02 -3.86
N GLN A 77 41.02 -14.50 -3.02
CA GLN A 77 42.38 -14.12 -3.38
C GLN A 77 43.38 -15.00 -2.62
N ILE A 78 44.35 -15.57 -3.35
CA ILE A 78 45.40 -16.40 -2.78
C ILE A 78 46.69 -15.58 -2.75
N ALA A 79 47.24 -15.35 -1.55
CA ALA A 79 48.41 -14.52 -1.32
C ALA A 79 48.33 -13.18 -2.08
N SER A 80 49.28 -12.91 -2.98
CA SER A 80 49.34 -11.71 -3.82
C SER A 80 48.83 -11.93 -5.25
N ASP A 81 48.31 -13.11 -5.57
CA ASP A 81 47.82 -13.41 -6.91
C ASP A 81 46.54 -12.61 -7.21
N PRO A 82 46.19 -12.44 -8.51
CA PRO A 82 44.90 -11.87 -8.88
C PRO A 82 43.73 -12.65 -8.26
N GLU A 83 42.67 -11.93 -7.85
CA GLU A 83 41.44 -12.54 -7.34
C GLU A 83 40.88 -13.51 -8.40
N LEU A 84 40.51 -14.71 -7.96
CA LEU A 84 39.90 -15.71 -8.84
C LEU A 84 38.49 -15.27 -9.29
N PRO A 85 37.97 -15.76 -10.42
CA PRO A 85 36.62 -15.45 -10.87
C PRO A 85 35.58 -15.71 -9.78
N ARG A 86 34.79 -14.68 -9.47
CA ARG A 86 33.83 -14.71 -8.36
C ARG A 86 32.75 -15.76 -8.60
N LYS A 87 32.27 -16.37 -7.52
CA LYS A 87 31.19 -17.36 -7.58
C LYS A 87 29.91 -16.82 -6.95
N PRO A 88 28.74 -16.97 -7.60
CA PRO A 88 27.48 -16.52 -7.02
C PRO A 88 27.18 -17.36 -5.77
N LEU A 89 26.73 -16.70 -4.72
CA LEU A 89 26.29 -17.37 -3.51
C LEU A 89 24.85 -17.86 -3.66
N ALA A 90 24.63 -19.13 -3.33
CA ALA A 90 23.31 -19.75 -3.31
C ALA A 90 22.59 -19.49 -1.97
N SER A 91 21.32 -19.91 -1.89
CA SER A 91 20.42 -19.68 -0.75
C SER A 91 20.90 -20.21 0.61
N THR A 92 21.92 -21.08 0.65
CA THR A 92 22.43 -21.70 1.88
C THR A 92 23.03 -20.69 2.86
N ILE A 93 23.65 -19.60 2.39
CA ILE A 93 24.22 -18.57 3.27
C ILE A 93 23.14 -17.74 3.98
N PHE A 94 21.93 -17.70 3.43
CA PHE A 94 20.78 -17.03 4.04
C PHE A 94 20.15 -17.85 5.17
N ALA A 95 20.53 -19.13 5.38
CA ALA A 95 20.08 -19.90 6.53
C ALA A 95 20.49 -19.25 7.87
N VAL A 96 21.57 -18.43 7.89
CA VAL A 96 21.97 -17.65 9.06
C VAL A 96 20.91 -16.60 9.45
N ARG A 97 20.05 -16.16 8.52
CA ARG A 97 18.89 -15.31 8.83
C ARG A 97 17.74 -16.05 9.52
N ALA A 98 17.65 -17.38 9.42
CA ALA A 98 16.56 -18.12 10.06
C ALA A 98 16.57 -17.90 11.59
N ALA A 99 17.74 -17.76 12.20
CA ALA A 99 17.87 -17.44 13.62
C ALA A 99 17.31 -16.04 14.01
N ILE A 100 17.13 -15.12 13.05
CA ILE A 100 16.48 -13.82 13.29
C ILE A 100 14.95 -13.99 13.36
N ALA A 101 14.39 -15.00 12.70
CA ALA A 101 12.95 -15.30 12.79
C ALA A 101 12.55 -15.78 14.19
N ASP A 102 13.44 -16.47 14.91
CA ASP A 102 13.21 -16.92 16.29
C ASP A 102 13.15 -15.76 17.31
N GLY A 103 13.68 -14.58 16.95
CA GLY A 103 13.69 -13.38 17.81
C GLY A 103 12.63 -12.34 17.44
N LEU A 104 11.75 -12.62 16.49
CA LEU A 104 10.77 -11.64 16.01
C LEU A 104 9.56 -11.59 16.96
N GLU A 105 9.53 -10.60 17.86
CA GLU A 105 8.27 -10.16 18.48
C GLU A 105 7.39 -9.51 17.42
N CYS A 106 6.51 -10.30 16.85
CA CYS A 106 5.69 -9.91 15.73
C CYS A 106 4.40 -9.23 16.20
N THR A 107 4.28 -7.92 16.00
CA THR A 107 2.99 -7.23 16.00
C THR A 107 2.25 -7.55 14.70
N GLY A 108 1.33 -8.51 14.73
CA GLY A 108 0.47 -8.87 13.59
C GLY A 108 0.61 -10.30 13.05
N CYS A 109 1.32 -11.19 13.75
CA CYS A 109 1.41 -12.59 13.32
C CYS A 109 0.10 -13.33 13.56
N VAL A 110 -0.20 -14.25 12.64
CA VAL A 110 -1.32 -15.17 12.72
C VAL A 110 -0.97 -16.26 13.74
N GLY A 111 -1.46 -16.12 14.97
CA GLY A 111 -1.40 -17.16 15.99
C GLY A 111 -2.28 -18.36 15.63
N ALA A 112 -2.07 -19.49 16.30
CA ALA A 112 -2.80 -20.73 16.00
C ALA A 112 -4.34 -20.59 16.04
N ALA A 113 -4.86 -19.62 16.80
CA ALA A 113 -6.29 -19.31 16.86
C ALA A 113 -6.87 -18.68 15.58
N GLN A 114 -6.00 -18.19 14.70
CA GLN A 114 -6.35 -17.48 13.46
C GLN A 114 -6.07 -18.33 12.20
N ILE A 115 -5.56 -19.56 12.38
CA ILE A 115 -5.36 -20.55 11.32
C ILE A 115 -6.58 -21.47 11.29
N ASP A 116 -7.13 -21.73 10.11
CA ASP A 116 -8.28 -22.59 9.92
C ASP A 116 -8.05 -23.96 10.58
N SER A 117 -8.98 -24.37 11.43
CA SER A 117 -8.92 -25.63 12.18
C SER A 117 -8.73 -26.88 11.31
N LYS A 118 -9.10 -26.86 10.02
CA LYS A 118 -8.86 -27.94 9.06
C LYS A 118 -7.38 -28.12 8.75
N PHE A 119 -6.60 -27.05 8.78
CA PHE A 119 -5.14 -27.11 8.56
C PHE A 119 -4.41 -27.62 9.80
N LEU A 120 -4.92 -27.29 10.99
CA LEU A 120 -4.37 -27.74 12.27
C LEU A 120 -4.77 -29.18 12.63
N ALA A 121 -5.77 -29.76 11.96
CA ALA A 121 -6.27 -31.10 12.23
C ALA A 121 -5.23 -32.23 12.01
N GLY A 122 -4.18 -31.97 11.22
CA GLY A 122 -3.09 -32.92 10.98
C GLY A 122 -1.96 -32.89 12.01
N PHE A 123 -1.97 -31.93 12.94
CA PHE A 123 -0.91 -31.76 13.93
C PHE A 123 -1.43 -32.15 15.32
N ALA A 124 -0.67 -33.00 16.03
CA ALA A 124 -1.01 -33.40 17.39
C ALA A 124 -0.90 -32.19 18.34
N LYS A 125 -2.00 -31.84 19.03
CA LYS A 125 -1.96 -30.80 20.05
C LYS A 125 -1.30 -31.38 21.31
N SER A 126 -0.62 -30.56 22.08
CA SER A 126 -0.05 -30.99 23.37
C SER A 126 -1.10 -31.55 24.34
N SER A 127 -2.38 -31.15 24.18
CA SER A 127 -3.53 -31.71 24.90
C SER A 127 -3.88 -33.14 24.50
N ASP A 128 -3.46 -33.56 23.32
CA ASP A 128 -3.80 -34.86 22.72
C ASP A 128 -2.68 -35.89 22.96
N LEU A 129 -1.53 -35.45 23.50
CA LEU A 129 -0.44 -36.30 23.92
C LEU A 129 -0.78 -37.00 25.25
N SER A 130 -0.43 -38.28 25.39
CA SER A 130 -0.57 -38.99 26.66
C SER A 130 0.33 -38.36 27.74
N PRO A 131 -0.06 -38.37 29.04
CA PRO A 131 0.73 -37.74 30.11
C PRO A 131 2.21 -38.15 30.14
N VAL A 132 2.55 -39.40 29.81
CA VAL A 132 3.95 -39.85 29.74
C VAL A 132 4.80 -39.09 28.71
N ALA A 133 4.19 -38.59 27.63
CA ALA A 133 4.90 -37.84 26.59
C ALA A 133 5.32 -36.44 27.05
N THR A 134 4.76 -35.94 28.17
CA THR A 134 5.14 -34.65 28.76
C THR A 134 5.86 -34.78 30.10
N SER A 135 5.57 -35.80 30.91
CA SER A 135 6.20 -36.00 32.22
C SER A 135 7.48 -36.86 32.16
N GLY A 136 7.55 -37.81 31.22
CA GLY A 136 8.60 -38.84 31.20
C GLY A 136 8.53 -39.84 32.37
N GLU A 137 7.51 -39.77 33.23
CA GLU A 137 7.40 -40.66 34.39
C GLU A 137 6.84 -42.03 34.00
N PHE A 138 7.48 -43.10 34.49
CA PHE A 138 7.07 -44.48 34.18
C PHE A 138 5.63 -44.80 34.62
N LYS A 139 5.14 -44.16 35.69
CA LYS A 139 3.78 -44.35 36.22
C LYS A 139 2.68 -43.87 35.25
N ASP A 140 3.04 -43.03 34.28
CA ASP A 140 2.10 -42.44 33.32
C ASP A 140 1.92 -43.30 32.05
N LEU A 141 2.62 -44.44 31.96
CA LEU A 141 2.46 -45.46 30.92
C LEU A 141 1.19 -46.29 31.15
N LYS A 142 0.18 -46.13 30.29
CA LYS A 142 -0.94 -47.07 30.22
C LYS A 142 -0.56 -48.33 29.46
N GLY A 143 -0.71 -49.49 30.08
CA GLY A 143 -0.41 -50.79 29.45
C GLY A 143 1.08 -51.19 29.49
N GLY A 144 1.89 -50.56 30.36
CA GLY A 144 3.25 -51.02 30.64
C GLY A 144 3.29 -52.45 31.21
N PRO A 145 4.41 -53.17 31.06
CA PRO A 145 4.52 -54.55 31.55
C PRO A 145 4.31 -54.62 33.07
N ASP A 146 3.51 -55.59 33.52
CA ASP A 146 3.31 -55.86 34.94
C ASP A 146 4.61 -56.43 35.55
N LEU A 147 5.36 -55.56 36.22
CA LEU A 147 6.60 -55.91 36.91
C LEU A 147 6.35 -56.74 38.19
N ALA A 148 5.09 -56.98 38.59
CA ALA A 148 4.76 -57.86 39.72
C ALA A 148 5.26 -59.31 39.50
N ALA A 149 5.46 -59.73 38.24
CA ALA A 149 6.05 -61.03 37.93
C ALA A 149 7.58 -61.10 38.16
N TYR A 150 8.27 -59.96 38.13
CA TYR A 150 9.73 -59.85 38.30
C TYR A 150 10.15 -59.47 39.72
N ALA A 151 9.25 -58.89 40.52
CA ALA A 151 9.44 -58.68 41.95
C ALA A 151 8.91 -59.88 42.77
N LYS A 152 9.44 -61.09 42.56
CA LYS A 152 9.23 -62.19 43.52
C LYS A 152 10.20 -62.04 44.70
N THR A 153 9.91 -61.07 45.56
CA THR A 153 10.58 -60.87 46.86
C THR A 153 10.45 -62.10 47.79
N ALA A 154 9.60 -63.07 47.44
CA ALA A 154 9.37 -64.28 48.23
C ALA A 154 10.38 -65.42 48.00
N ALA A 155 11.39 -65.26 47.13
CA ALA A 155 12.41 -66.31 46.89
C ALA A 155 13.86 -65.85 47.11
N LEU A 156 14.06 -64.69 47.75
CA LEU A 156 15.37 -64.17 48.11
C LEU A 156 15.60 -64.39 49.61
N ALA A 157 16.80 -64.84 50.01
CA ALA A 157 17.18 -64.92 51.42
C ALA A 157 17.09 -63.52 52.05
N ALA A 158 16.74 -63.41 53.34
CA ALA A 158 16.48 -62.12 54.01
C ALA A 158 17.60 -61.07 53.77
N VAL A 159 18.87 -61.51 53.77
CA VAL A 159 20.04 -60.65 53.46
C VAL A 159 19.97 -59.99 52.09
N ALA A 160 19.39 -60.63 51.08
CA ALA A 160 19.31 -60.08 49.72
C ALA A 160 18.27 -58.94 49.62
N THR A 161 17.36 -58.83 50.59
CA THR A 161 16.41 -57.71 50.68
C THR A 161 16.82 -56.65 51.68
N SER A 162 17.47 -57.03 52.79
CA SER A 162 17.85 -56.11 53.86
C SER A 162 19.25 -55.54 53.71
N GLY A 163 20.16 -56.26 53.04
CA GLY A 163 21.59 -55.96 53.03
C GLY A 163 22.28 -56.19 54.38
N ASN A 164 21.57 -56.66 55.41
CA ASN A 164 22.11 -56.79 56.76
C ASN A 164 22.97 -58.05 56.91
N TYR A 165 24.20 -57.86 57.39
CA TYR A 165 25.16 -58.95 57.62
C TYR A 165 24.62 -60.02 58.58
N GLY A 166 23.80 -59.63 59.56
CA GLY A 166 23.17 -60.53 60.54
C GLY A 166 22.15 -61.50 59.95
N ASP A 167 21.68 -61.26 58.73
CA ASP A 167 20.70 -62.12 58.06
C ASP A 167 21.37 -63.30 57.30
N ILE A 168 22.70 -63.41 57.37
CA ILE A 168 23.49 -64.52 56.81
C ILE A 168 23.62 -65.62 57.87
N LYS A 169 23.03 -66.79 57.60
CA LYS A 169 23.19 -67.97 58.48
C LYS A 169 24.66 -68.44 58.46
N ASN A 170 25.27 -68.60 59.64
CA ASN A 170 26.69 -68.95 59.87
C ASN A 170 27.72 -67.87 59.46
N ALA A 171 27.39 -66.59 59.64
CA ALA A 171 28.33 -65.50 59.37
C ALA A 171 29.57 -65.54 60.31
N PRO A 172 30.78 -65.29 59.80
CA PRO A 172 31.98 -65.17 60.62
C PRO A 172 31.90 -64.01 61.63
N ASP A 173 32.44 -64.20 62.85
CA ASP A 173 32.49 -63.16 63.88
C ASP A 173 33.54 -62.09 63.54
N LEU A 174 33.08 -60.95 63.01
CA LEU A 174 33.92 -59.82 62.61
C LEU A 174 34.31 -58.90 63.77
N ASN A 175 33.90 -59.17 65.01
CA ASN A 175 34.24 -58.34 66.17
C ASN A 175 35.74 -58.24 66.46
N ALA A 176 36.55 -59.13 65.86
CA ALA A 176 38.00 -59.10 65.95
C ALA A 176 38.69 -58.14 64.95
N TYR A 177 38.00 -57.65 63.91
CA TYR A 177 38.65 -56.97 62.78
C TYR A 177 38.15 -55.55 62.44
N ALA A 178 36.98 -55.09 62.90
CA ALA A 178 36.58 -53.68 62.71
C ALA A 178 35.46 -53.24 63.69
N LYS A 179 35.80 -52.44 64.72
CA LYS A 179 34.78 -51.74 65.53
C LYS A 179 34.23 -50.56 64.72
N VAL A 180 32.96 -50.64 64.32
CA VAL A 180 32.21 -49.62 63.54
C VAL A 180 32.32 -48.21 64.13
N SER A 181 32.59 -48.10 65.44
CA SER A 181 32.83 -46.83 66.13
C SER A 181 34.10 -46.08 65.70
N ALA A 182 34.96 -46.66 64.86
CA ALA A 182 36.19 -46.03 64.36
C ALA A 182 36.11 -45.54 62.90
N LEU A 183 34.99 -45.76 62.19
CA LEU A 183 34.82 -45.34 60.79
C LEU A 183 34.22 -43.93 60.73
N ALA A 184 34.81 -43.04 59.93
CA ALA A 184 34.25 -41.71 59.66
C ALA A 184 32.86 -41.80 59.03
N ALA A 185 31.97 -40.85 59.33
CA ALA A 185 30.57 -40.87 58.88
C ALA A 185 30.40 -41.06 57.36
N ILE A 186 31.27 -40.42 56.56
CA ILE A 186 31.33 -40.57 55.10
C ILE A 186 31.52 -42.03 54.65
N ALA A 187 32.32 -42.81 55.38
CA ALA A 187 32.58 -44.22 55.06
C ALA A 187 31.37 -45.12 55.37
N GLN A 188 30.41 -44.61 56.14
CA GLN A 188 29.17 -45.32 56.46
C GLN A 188 28.03 -44.92 55.52
N SER A 189 27.95 -43.64 55.13
CA SER A 189 26.81 -43.12 54.36
C SER A 189 27.05 -43.01 52.85
N GLY A 190 28.31 -42.89 52.41
CA GLY A 190 28.67 -42.52 51.03
C GLY A 190 28.21 -41.12 50.62
N SER A 191 27.66 -40.31 51.53
CA SER A 191 27.11 -38.98 51.21
C SER A 191 28.17 -37.90 51.28
N TYR A 192 28.32 -37.13 50.20
CA TYR A 192 29.27 -36.00 50.15
C TYR A 192 29.06 -34.96 51.28
N LYS A 193 27.86 -34.92 51.89
CA LYS A 193 27.53 -34.07 53.04
C LYS A 193 28.28 -34.44 54.33
N ASP A 194 28.78 -35.67 54.43
CA ASP A 194 29.48 -36.18 55.60
C ASP A 194 31.01 -35.95 55.53
N ILE A 195 31.49 -35.26 54.50
CA ILE A 195 32.86 -34.75 54.37
C ILE A 195 32.96 -33.43 55.14
N LYS A 196 33.70 -33.42 56.25
CA LYS A 196 33.73 -32.28 57.17
C LYS A 196 34.39 -31.00 56.61
N ASP A 197 35.04 -31.05 55.45
CA ASP A 197 35.68 -29.89 54.78
C ASP A 197 35.59 -29.99 53.23
N GLY A 198 34.43 -30.39 52.69
CA GLY A 198 34.22 -30.49 51.24
C GLY A 198 34.19 -29.11 50.54
N PRO A 199 34.57 -29.03 49.25
CA PRO A 199 34.51 -27.77 48.50
C PRO A 199 33.07 -27.26 48.39
N VAL A 200 32.85 -25.99 48.75
CA VAL A 200 31.56 -25.32 48.56
C VAL A 200 31.38 -25.04 47.07
N VAL A 201 30.51 -25.80 46.40
CA VAL A 201 30.14 -25.55 45.00
C VAL A 201 29.02 -24.50 44.94
N SER A 202 29.10 -23.60 43.95
CA SER A 202 28.10 -22.55 43.71
C SER A 202 26.73 -23.17 43.41
N ASP A 203 25.65 -22.44 43.74
CA ASP A 203 24.29 -22.98 43.59
C ASP A 203 23.94 -23.33 42.14
N VAL A 204 24.48 -22.59 41.16
CA VAL A 204 24.33 -22.90 39.73
C VAL A 204 24.90 -24.26 39.35
N ALA A 205 25.94 -24.74 40.05
CA ALA A 205 26.50 -26.07 39.81
C ALA A 205 25.60 -27.20 40.33
N LYS A 206 24.60 -26.89 41.18
CA LYS A 206 23.64 -27.85 41.73
C LYS A 206 22.35 -27.90 40.90
N THR A 207 21.88 -26.76 40.42
CA THR A 207 20.55 -26.61 39.79
C THR A 207 20.60 -26.49 38.28
N GLY A 208 21.69 -25.96 37.72
CA GLY A 208 21.76 -25.54 36.32
C GLY A 208 20.87 -24.35 35.97
N GLU A 209 20.21 -23.72 36.95
CA GLU A 209 19.29 -22.61 36.69
C GLU A 209 20.04 -21.31 36.44
N TYR A 210 19.62 -20.55 35.42
CA TYR A 210 20.11 -19.18 35.20
C TYR A 210 19.88 -18.29 36.43
N GLY A 211 18.89 -18.63 37.28
CA GLY A 211 18.60 -18.07 38.59
C GLY A 211 19.81 -17.96 39.53
N ASP A 212 20.75 -18.90 39.44
CA ASP A 212 21.78 -19.09 40.47
C ASP A 212 23.16 -18.54 40.09
N LEU A 213 23.25 -17.85 38.94
CA LEU A 213 24.43 -17.08 38.56
C LEU A 213 24.54 -15.82 39.42
N LEU A 214 25.69 -15.62 40.06
CA LEU A 214 26.05 -14.35 40.70
C LEU A 214 26.52 -13.35 39.63
N ASN A 215 26.30 -12.05 39.87
CA ASN A 215 26.73 -10.95 38.98
C ASN A 215 26.16 -11.00 37.55
N LYS A 216 24.86 -11.29 37.40
CA LYS A 216 24.20 -11.30 36.09
C LYS A 216 24.22 -9.90 35.44
N PRO A 217 24.35 -9.80 34.11
CA PRO A 217 24.08 -8.57 33.39
C PRO A 217 22.64 -8.11 33.63
N VAL A 218 22.43 -6.82 33.92
CA VAL A 218 21.08 -6.28 34.05
C VAL A 218 20.50 -6.11 32.65
N LEU A 219 19.42 -6.85 32.37
CA LEU A 219 18.79 -6.82 31.05
C LEU A 219 17.96 -5.53 30.88
N PRO A 220 17.96 -4.93 29.67
CA PRO A 220 17.07 -3.83 29.36
C PRO A 220 15.61 -4.22 29.60
N GLN A 221 14.83 -3.33 30.22
CA GLN A 221 13.40 -3.53 30.46
C GLN A 221 12.63 -3.42 29.12
N LEU A 222 12.64 -4.47 28.31
CA LEU A 222 11.93 -4.56 27.03
C LEU A 222 10.41 -4.32 27.25
N GLY A 223 9.79 -3.52 26.38
CA GLY A 223 8.36 -3.20 26.44
C GLY A 223 7.96 -2.06 27.40
N LYS A 224 8.91 -1.39 28.06
CA LYS A 224 8.64 -0.11 28.72
C LYS A 224 8.63 1.03 27.70
N ALA A 225 8.11 2.19 28.06
CA ALA A 225 8.16 3.39 27.24
C ALA A 225 8.74 4.54 28.07
N CYS A 226 9.47 5.44 27.42
CA CYS A 226 9.66 6.77 27.98
C CYS A 226 8.28 7.43 28.02
N GLY A 227 7.91 8.00 29.17
CA GLY A 227 6.59 8.62 29.36
C GLY A 227 6.28 9.68 28.30
N THR A 228 5.05 10.20 28.28
CA THR A 228 4.60 11.17 27.28
C THR A 228 5.59 12.32 27.10
N ASN A 229 5.94 12.63 25.85
CA ASN A 229 6.91 13.67 25.43
C ASN A 229 8.38 13.41 25.79
N LEU A 230 8.77 12.16 26.04
CA LEU A 230 10.16 11.78 26.28
C LEU A 230 10.64 10.76 25.24
N VAL A 231 11.87 10.91 24.77
CA VAL A 231 12.55 9.93 23.90
C VAL A 231 13.58 9.15 24.68
N MET A 232 13.87 7.92 24.23
CA MET A 232 14.97 7.12 24.78
C MET A 232 16.30 7.75 24.36
N ALA A 233 17.02 8.29 25.33
CA ALA A 233 18.39 8.79 25.17
C ALA A 233 19.45 7.73 25.48
N GLY A 234 19.08 6.64 26.15
CA GLY A 234 19.98 5.53 26.47
C GLY A 234 19.34 4.49 27.39
N ILE A 235 20.16 3.54 27.86
CA ILE A 235 19.81 2.53 28.85
C ILE A 235 20.74 2.73 30.05
N LYS A 236 20.17 2.86 31.25
CA LYS A 236 20.94 2.99 32.49
C LYS A 236 21.57 1.65 32.89
N ALA A 237 22.54 1.69 33.80
CA ALA A 237 23.18 0.49 34.34
C ALA A 237 22.21 -0.48 35.05
N ASP A 238 21.04 0.00 35.47
CA ASP A 238 19.95 -0.79 36.06
C ASP A 238 18.96 -1.36 35.02
N GLY A 239 19.27 -1.25 33.72
CA GLY A 239 18.43 -1.73 32.62
C GLY A 239 17.19 -0.87 32.34
N SER A 240 16.95 0.18 33.12
CA SER A 240 15.85 1.13 32.87
C SER A 240 16.21 2.12 31.75
N TYR A 241 15.18 2.69 31.12
CA TYR A 241 15.38 3.65 30.05
C TYR A 241 15.85 5.00 30.60
N GLN A 242 16.92 5.54 30.03
CA GLN A 242 17.30 6.92 30.20
C GLN A 242 16.48 7.76 29.23
N CYS A 243 15.45 8.40 29.75
CA CYS A 243 14.56 9.23 28.96
C CYS A 243 15.01 10.68 28.99
N ALA A 244 15.02 11.34 27.84
CA ALA A 244 15.30 12.76 27.73
C ALA A 244 14.10 13.49 27.11
N ALA A 245 13.84 14.70 27.62
CA ALA A 245 13.06 15.67 26.88
C ALA A 245 13.93 16.13 25.70
N SER A 246 13.67 15.59 24.51
CA SER A 246 14.16 16.24 23.30
C SER A 246 13.23 17.42 23.01
N ALA A 247 13.74 18.49 22.42
CA ALA A 247 12.92 19.53 21.81
C ALA A 247 12.27 18.94 20.55
N ILE A 248 11.36 18.00 20.75
CA ILE A 248 10.57 17.41 19.70
C ILE A 248 9.63 18.54 19.26
N ALA A 249 9.80 19.02 18.03
CA ALA A 249 8.85 19.95 17.47
C ALA A 249 7.44 19.35 17.63
N PRO A 250 6.40 20.16 17.93
CA PRO A 250 5.04 19.65 18.17
C PRO A 250 4.47 18.79 17.04
N ASP A 251 5.11 18.81 15.88
CA ASP A 251 4.86 17.99 14.73
C ASP A 251 6.20 17.54 14.12
N LEU A 252 6.26 16.26 13.73
CA LEU A 252 7.43 15.60 13.14
C LEU A 252 7.10 14.97 11.77
N ILE A 253 5.89 15.22 11.24
CA ILE A 253 5.41 14.46 10.09
C ILE A 253 6.24 14.77 8.84
N ASP A 254 6.73 15.99 8.70
CA ASP A 254 7.60 16.37 7.61
C ASP A 254 9.00 15.76 7.77
N GLU A 255 9.59 15.72 8.97
CA GLU A 255 10.87 15.03 9.15
C GLU A 255 10.76 13.52 8.92
N ILE A 256 9.73 12.87 9.48
CA ILE A 256 9.51 11.42 9.32
C ILE A 256 9.23 11.06 7.87
N SER A 257 8.49 11.91 7.16
CA SER A 257 8.17 11.70 5.74
C SER A 257 9.28 12.17 4.79
N ASN A 258 10.42 12.65 5.30
CA ASN A 258 11.49 13.26 4.51
C ASN A 258 10.99 14.39 3.60
N ASN A 259 10.26 15.34 4.20
CA ASN A 259 9.66 16.50 3.57
C ASN A 259 8.63 16.16 2.48
N LEU A 260 7.93 15.03 2.61
CA LEU A 260 6.92 14.60 1.64
C LEU A 260 5.50 14.97 2.08
N ILE A 261 5.21 14.86 3.38
CA ILE A 261 3.90 15.08 3.99
C ILE A 261 4.00 16.24 4.98
N PHE A 262 3.09 17.19 4.88
CA PHE A 262 3.01 18.35 5.77
C PHE A 262 1.60 18.50 6.33
N ASN A 263 1.50 18.86 7.60
CA ASN A 263 0.25 19.31 8.23
C ASN A 263 0.36 20.75 8.80
N GLN A 264 1.52 21.39 8.65
CA GLN A 264 1.77 22.78 9.04
C GLN A 264 1.57 23.72 7.85
N PHE A 265 0.81 24.79 8.05
CA PHE A 265 0.47 25.74 6.99
C PHE A 265 0.54 27.17 7.47
N VAL A 266 0.99 28.07 6.59
CA VAL A 266 0.84 29.51 6.78
C VAL A 266 -0.34 29.96 5.93
N ASP A 267 -1.43 30.33 6.58
CA ASP A 267 -2.63 30.86 5.93
C ASP A 267 -2.75 32.36 6.25
N SER A 268 -3.24 33.14 5.29
CA SER A 268 -3.57 34.56 5.49
C SER A 268 -5.02 34.82 5.10
N LYS A 269 -5.70 35.65 5.88
CA LYS A 269 -7.03 36.16 5.55
C LYS A 269 -7.03 37.68 5.63
N ALA A 270 -7.26 38.33 4.50
CA ALA A 270 -7.35 39.78 4.39
C ALA A 270 -8.75 40.28 4.77
N GLY A 271 -8.78 41.41 5.48
CA GLY A 271 -9.97 42.21 5.70
C GLY A 271 -10.36 43.04 4.49
N THR A 272 -11.31 43.93 4.71
CA THR A 272 -11.70 44.94 3.73
C THR A 272 -10.51 45.87 3.45
N VAL A 273 -10.20 46.05 2.18
CA VAL A 273 -9.15 46.95 1.71
C VAL A 273 -9.64 48.40 1.82
N ASP A 274 -8.75 49.29 2.23
CA ASP A 274 -8.98 50.74 2.25
C ASP A 274 -10.22 51.16 3.07
N ASN A 275 -10.39 50.57 4.26
CA ASN A 275 -11.39 51.02 5.21
C ASN A 275 -11.16 52.50 5.56
N ALA A 276 -12.09 53.38 5.16
CA ALA A 276 -12.02 54.80 5.51
C ALA A 276 -12.18 55.00 7.02
N ILE A 277 -11.30 55.82 7.59
CA ILE A 277 -11.28 56.11 9.04
C ILE A 277 -12.07 57.40 9.28
N PRO A 278 -13.17 57.39 10.05
CA PRO A 278 -13.92 58.60 10.37
C PRO A 278 -13.07 59.57 11.19
N ASP A 279 -13.02 60.83 10.74
CA ASP A 279 -12.22 61.89 11.38
C ASP A 279 -12.90 62.37 12.68
N GLY A 280 -12.13 62.49 13.76
CA GLY A 280 -12.62 62.93 15.07
C GLY A 280 -13.62 61.98 15.75
N SER A 281 -13.59 60.69 15.42
CA SER A 281 -14.47 59.67 15.98
C SER A 281 -13.76 58.80 17.02
N GLY A 282 -14.18 58.92 18.29
CA GLY A 282 -13.74 58.03 19.36
C GLY A 282 -14.22 56.57 19.21
N ALA A 283 -15.26 56.33 18.41
CA ALA A 283 -15.73 54.97 18.10
C ALA A 283 -14.85 54.29 17.04
N GLY A 284 -14.29 55.07 16.11
CA GLY A 284 -13.45 54.58 15.02
C GLY A 284 -14.21 53.76 13.96
N LYS A 285 -13.45 53.04 13.14
CA LYS A 285 -13.94 52.10 12.13
C LYS A 285 -13.51 50.69 12.49
N SER A 286 -14.45 49.75 12.45
CA SER A 286 -14.18 48.33 12.68
C SER A 286 -14.33 47.51 11.41
N ASP A 287 -13.55 46.43 11.36
CA ASP A 287 -13.65 45.38 10.36
C ASP A 287 -13.44 44.02 11.05
N SER A 288 -13.94 42.94 10.46
CA SER A 288 -13.98 41.63 11.14
C SER A 288 -13.76 40.47 10.19
N LEU A 289 -13.10 39.43 10.72
CA LEU A 289 -12.71 38.23 10.01
C LEU A 289 -13.12 37.00 10.81
N ASP A 290 -13.95 36.16 10.22
CA ASP A 290 -14.33 34.88 10.81
C ASP A 290 -13.35 33.77 10.43
N PHE A 291 -12.75 33.12 11.41
CA PHE A 291 -11.88 31.97 11.21
C PHE A 291 -12.61 30.66 11.53
N PRO A 292 -12.64 29.69 10.60
CA PRO A 292 -13.12 28.35 10.91
C PRO A 292 -12.10 27.61 11.82
N ASP A 293 -12.48 26.40 12.26
CA ASP A 293 -11.52 25.49 12.88
C ASP A 293 -10.47 25.07 11.85
N ILE A 294 -9.26 25.61 11.94
CA ILE A 294 -8.14 25.28 11.04
C ILE A 294 -6.98 24.59 11.76
N GLY A 295 -7.07 24.39 13.08
CA GLY A 295 -6.02 23.82 13.92
C GLY A 295 -5.53 24.77 15.00
N SER A 296 -4.37 24.44 15.59
CA SER A 296 -3.73 25.23 16.65
C SER A 296 -2.69 26.19 16.09
N ALA A 297 -2.67 27.44 16.57
CA ALA A 297 -1.68 28.43 16.14
C ALA A 297 -0.27 28.08 16.65
N GLN A 298 0.72 28.26 15.78
CA GLN A 298 2.15 28.21 16.07
C GLN A 298 2.80 29.59 16.03
N ALA A 299 2.26 30.49 15.21
CA ALA A 299 2.64 31.90 15.16
C ALA A 299 1.49 32.74 14.54
N ILE A 300 1.35 33.98 14.98
CA ILE A 300 0.32 34.91 14.50
C ILE A 300 0.96 36.24 14.13
N TRP A 301 0.57 36.75 12.96
CA TRP A 301 0.92 38.07 12.45
C TRP A 301 -0.35 38.86 12.14
N ILE A 302 -0.38 40.12 12.58
CA ILE A 302 -1.41 41.08 12.20
C ILE A 302 -0.74 42.13 11.35
N ASN A 303 -0.97 42.05 10.04
CA ASN A 303 -0.40 43.00 9.10
C ASN A 303 -1.35 44.17 8.98
N VAL A 304 -0.84 45.38 9.16
CA VAL A 304 -1.64 46.61 9.04
C VAL A 304 -0.91 47.60 8.15
N ALA A 305 -1.62 48.10 7.14
CA ALA A 305 -1.24 49.27 6.35
C ALA A 305 -2.18 50.42 6.72
N LEU A 306 -1.62 51.49 7.27
CA LEU A 306 -2.34 52.67 7.71
C LEU A 306 -1.88 53.89 6.90
N ALA A 307 -2.82 54.70 6.44
CA ALA A 307 -2.59 56.06 5.97
C ALA A 307 -3.54 57.00 6.71
N ASN A 308 -3.05 58.09 7.27
CA ASN A 308 -3.85 59.08 8.01
C ASN A 308 -3.05 60.39 8.04
N SER A 309 -3.68 61.55 8.18
CA SER A 309 -2.96 62.82 8.13
C SER A 309 -1.98 63.01 9.30
N ASP A 310 -2.23 62.38 10.46
CA ASP A 310 -1.33 62.34 11.60
C ASP A 310 -1.46 61.00 12.37
N VAL A 311 -0.58 60.04 12.04
CA VAL A 311 -0.58 58.74 12.72
C VAL A 311 -0.20 58.82 14.20
N SER A 312 0.27 59.95 14.73
CA SER A 312 0.51 60.10 16.18
C SER A 312 -0.77 60.21 17.01
N LYS A 313 -1.94 60.35 16.36
CA LYS A 313 -3.26 60.45 17.01
C LYS A 313 -4.10 59.18 16.90
N VAL A 314 -3.69 58.25 16.05
CA VAL A 314 -4.46 57.04 15.75
C VAL A 314 -4.20 55.95 16.79
N LYS A 315 -5.25 55.24 17.19
CA LYS A 315 -5.19 54.03 18.02
C LYS A 315 -5.75 52.83 17.28
N ILE A 316 -5.08 51.68 17.38
CA ILE A 316 -5.48 50.42 16.75
C ILE A 316 -5.70 49.37 17.84
N GLU A 317 -6.93 48.87 17.92
CA GLU A 317 -7.35 47.82 18.86
C GLU A 317 -7.66 46.54 18.09
N LEU A 318 -7.23 45.40 18.62
CA LEU A 318 -7.52 44.08 18.07
C LEU A 318 -8.22 43.22 19.13
N TYR A 319 -9.33 42.62 18.73
CA TYR A 319 -10.09 41.69 19.55
C TYR A 319 -9.99 40.31 18.91
N GLY A 320 -9.53 39.34 19.70
CA GLY A 320 -9.67 37.93 19.35
C GLY A 320 -11.04 37.36 19.78
N PRO A 321 -11.34 36.11 19.40
CA PRO A 321 -12.58 35.44 19.75
C PRO A 321 -12.86 35.48 21.26
N ASN A 322 -14.06 35.95 21.62
CA ASN A 322 -14.54 36.03 23.01
C ASN A 322 -13.69 36.90 23.97
N MET A 323 -12.89 37.83 23.43
CA MET A 323 -12.10 38.75 24.26
C MET A 323 -12.93 39.98 24.67
N ALA A 324 -12.97 40.27 25.97
CA ALA A 324 -13.55 41.49 26.50
C ALA A 324 -12.59 42.70 26.44
N THR A 325 -11.28 42.44 26.53
CA THR A 325 -10.23 43.46 26.50
C THR A 325 -9.41 43.30 25.21
N PRO A 326 -9.19 44.36 24.42
CA PRO A 326 -8.41 44.27 23.20
C PRO A 326 -6.91 44.22 23.48
N TYR A 327 -6.17 43.66 22.52
CA TYR A 327 -4.77 44.02 22.32
C TYR A 327 -4.70 45.42 21.71
N VAL A 328 -3.78 46.25 22.18
CA VAL A 328 -3.52 47.55 21.55
C VAL A 328 -2.29 47.38 20.69
N LEU A 329 -2.50 47.34 19.37
CA LEU A 329 -1.42 47.15 18.41
C LEU A 329 -0.58 48.42 18.26
N TYR A 330 -1.25 49.57 18.26
CA TYR A 330 -0.65 50.88 18.05
C TYR A 330 -1.45 51.95 18.79
N ASN A 331 -0.75 52.93 19.37
CA ASN A 331 -1.32 54.01 20.18
C ASN A 331 -0.52 55.31 20.00
N GLY A 332 -0.32 55.72 18.74
CA GLY A 332 0.25 57.03 18.41
C GLY A 332 1.76 57.16 18.65
N GLU A 333 2.51 56.06 18.68
CA GLU A 333 3.94 56.07 19.04
C GLU A 333 4.85 56.67 17.96
N LYS A 334 4.36 56.89 16.73
CA LYS A 334 5.13 57.41 15.59
C LYS A 334 4.52 58.70 15.05
N ALA A 335 5.38 59.59 14.56
CA ALA A 335 4.96 60.73 13.75
C ALA A 335 4.98 60.36 12.26
N GLY A 336 4.12 60.99 11.46
CA GLY A 336 4.06 60.80 10.01
C GLY A 336 2.63 60.62 9.49
N THR A 337 2.52 60.25 8.21
CA THR A 337 1.23 60.15 7.51
C THR A 337 0.82 58.71 7.15
N GLY A 338 1.61 57.71 7.54
CA GLY A 338 1.28 56.31 7.29
C GLY A 338 2.41 55.35 7.64
N PHE A 339 2.08 54.06 7.73
CA PHE A 339 3.03 52.97 7.88
C PHE A 339 2.46 51.63 7.38
N SER A 340 3.34 50.65 7.22
CA SER A 340 2.96 49.24 7.04
C SER A 340 3.81 48.41 7.98
N VAL A 341 3.17 47.57 8.80
CA VAL A 341 3.85 46.78 9.84
C VAL A 341 3.16 45.43 10.03
N ALA A 342 3.97 44.42 10.34
CA ALA A 342 3.51 43.10 10.75
C ALA A 342 3.70 42.96 12.26
N PHE A 343 2.61 43.10 13.03
CA PHE A 343 2.65 42.87 14.47
C PHE A 343 2.78 41.37 14.73
N ASN A 344 3.80 40.96 15.47
CA ASN A 344 4.16 39.55 15.69
C ASN A 344 5.01 39.40 16.97
N LYS A 345 5.60 38.22 17.20
CA LYS A 345 6.45 37.97 18.38
C LYS A 345 7.67 38.91 18.50
N ASP A 346 8.16 39.43 17.38
CA ASP A 346 9.36 40.29 17.31
C ASP A 346 8.99 41.78 17.25
N THR A 347 7.69 42.10 17.20
CA THR A 347 7.17 43.46 17.15
C THR A 347 6.27 43.69 18.36
N ALA A 348 6.78 44.39 19.37
CA ALA A 348 6.02 44.68 20.58
C ALA A 348 4.72 45.42 20.27
N LEU A 349 3.63 44.95 20.87
CA LEU A 349 2.34 45.64 20.89
C LEU A 349 2.39 46.76 21.94
N SER A 350 1.60 47.83 21.78
CA SER A 350 1.43 48.85 22.81
C SER A 350 0.89 48.26 24.11
N THR A 351 0.01 47.25 24.03
CA THR A 351 -0.50 46.52 25.20
C THR A 351 -0.91 45.09 24.84
N GLY A 352 -0.50 44.14 25.69
CA GLY A 352 -0.79 42.70 25.58
C GLY A 352 0.21 41.94 24.71
N ASP A 353 0.03 40.63 24.57
CA ASP A 353 0.88 39.75 23.77
C ASP A 353 0.07 38.62 23.14
N MET A 354 -0.37 38.84 21.90
CA MET A 354 -1.20 37.87 21.19
C MET A 354 -0.47 36.56 20.89
N ASN A 355 0.86 36.56 20.70
CA ASN A 355 1.58 35.32 20.39
C ASN A 355 1.69 34.46 21.65
N LYS A 356 1.95 35.07 22.81
CA LYS A 356 1.91 34.35 24.09
C LYS A 356 0.53 33.79 24.40
N ASP A 357 -0.53 34.54 24.12
CA ASP A 357 -1.88 34.17 24.54
C ASP A 357 -2.55 33.13 23.63
N TRP A 358 -2.14 33.01 22.36
CA TRP A 358 -2.81 32.16 21.36
C TRP A 358 -1.98 30.99 20.83
N ILE A 359 -0.66 30.96 21.00
CA ILE A 359 0.14 29.80 20.59
C ILE A 359 -0.37 28.53 21.32
N GLY A 360 -0.56 27.45 20.55
CA GLY A 360 -1.12 26.18 21.01
C GLY A 360 -2.65 26.14 21.11
N LYS A 361 -3.35 27.26 20.91
CA LYS A 361 -4.82 27.33 20.95
C LYS A 361 -5.43 27.34 19.54
N ASN A 362 -6.69 26.92 19.47
CA ASN A 362 -7.48 27.06 18.27
C ASN A 362 -7.93 28.52 18.11
N ILE A 363 -7.71 29.08 16.92
CA ILE A 363 -8.01 30.49 16.59
C ILE A 363 -9.46 30.70 16.12
N LYS A 364 -10.26 29.64 16.05
CA LYS A 364 -11.64 29.65 15.56
C LYS A 364 -12.45 30.76 16.23
N GLY A 365 -13.19 31.50 15.40
CA GLY A 365 -14.10 32.54 15.82
C GLY A 365 -13.81 33.86 15.10
N THR A 366 -14.51 34.90 15.54
CA THR A 366 -14.41 36.24 14.95
C THR A 366 -13.23 37.00 15.55
N TRP A 367 -12.35 37.47 14.69
CA TRP A 367 -11.32 38.45 15.00
C TRP A 367 -11.75 39.79 14.45
N SER A 368 -11.59 40.86 15.22
CA SER A 368 -11.97 42.20 14.76
C SER A 368 -10.89 43.22 15.09
N ILE A 369 -10.66 44.13 14.15
CA ILE A 369 -9.79 45.29 14.35
C ILE A 369 -10.67 46.54 14.42
N THR A 370 -10.28 47.49 15.26
CA THR A 370 -10.89 48.82 15.35
C THR A 370 -9.80 49.88 15.28
N VAL A 371 -9.87 50.75 14.28
CA VAL A 371 -8.96 51.89 14.12
C VAL A 371 -9.70 53.16 14.49
N LYS A 372 -9.18 53.89 15.47
CA LYS A 372 -9.78 55.09 16.05
C LYS A 372 -8.92 56.30 15.75
N ASP A 373 -9.55 57.35 15.26
CA ASP A 373 -8.97 58.68 15.13
C ASP A 373 -9.82 59.67 15.94
N PRO A 374 -9.45 59.97 17.19
CA PRO A 374 -10.28 60.77 18.07
C PRO A 374 -10.16 62.28 17.82
N ILE A 375 -9.20 62.74 17.01
CA ILE A 375 -8.93 64.18 16.86
C ILE A 375 -9.38 64.66 15.50
N LYS A 376 -10.35 65.58 15.48
CA LYS A 376 -10.77 66.22 14.24
C LYS A 376 -9.71 67.20 13.74
N ASN A 377 -9.05 66.88 12.64
CA ASN A 377 -7.98 67.70 12.06
C ASN A 377 -8.15 67.94 10.55
N GLN A 378 -9.15 67.32 9.89
CA GLN A 378 -9.50 67.52 8.49
C GLN A 378 -10.89 68.16 8.32
N ALA A 379 -11.10 68.78 7.16
CA ALA A 379 -12.41 69.34 6.80
C ALA A 379 -13.43 68.26 6.34
N GLY A 380 -12.94 67.06 6.00
CA GLY A 380 -13.73 65.94 5.50
C GLY A 380 -14.42 65.11 6.59
N ALA A 381 -15.19 64.10 6.16
CA ALA A 381 -15.84 63.14 7.07
C ALA A 381 -14.88 62.02 7.54
N ASN A 382 -13.79 61.79 6.81
CA ASN A 382 -12.81 60.75 7.05
C ASN A 382 -11.39 61.33 6.99
N ASP A 383 -10.48 60.84 7.83
CA ASP A 383 -9.05 61.09 7.76
C ASP A 383 -8.30 59.78 7.50
N GLY A 384 -7.99 59.55 6.23
CA GLY A 384 -7.21 58.39 5.81
C GLY A 384 -7.98 57.06 5.78
N LYS A 385 -7.22 55.98 5.76
CA LYS A 385 -7.70 54.61 5.53
C LYS A 385 -6.76 53.56 6.10
N PHE A 386 -7.28 52.35 6.32
CA PHE A 386 -6.45 51.20 6.66
C PHE A 386 -6.83 49.93 5.89
N SER A 387 -5.84 49.06 5.72
CA SER A 387 -6.01 47.68 5.27
C SER A 387 -5.32 46.76 6.27
N TRP A 388 -5.82 45.55 6.43
CA TRP A 388 -5.23 44.58 7.35
C TRP A 388 -5.45 43.15 6.88
N ASP A 389 -4.57 42.26 7.34
CA ASP A 389 -4.76 40.83 7.26
C ASP A 389 -4.25 40.14 8.52
N VAL A 390 -4.80 38.95 8.76
CA VAL A 390 -4.34 38.05 9.81
C VAL A 390 -3.66 36.88 9.13
N THR A 391 -2.35 36.77 9.31
CA THR A 391 -1.53 35.66 8.84
C THR A 391 -1.21 34.75 10.03
N ILE A 392 -1.35 33.43 9.86
CA ILE A 392 -1.22 32.46 10.96
C ILE A 392 -0.49 31.23 10.45
N GLN A 393 0.56 30.83 11.17
CA GLN A 393 1.14 29.52 11.04
C GLN A 393 0.34 28.56 11.93
N THR A 394 -0.17 27.49 11.36
CA THR A 394 -1.04 26.54 12.04
C THR A 394 -0.51 25.12 11.93
N LEU A 395 -0.62 24.38 13.03
CA LEU A 395 -0.64 22.93 12.99
C LEU A 395 -2.07 22.49 12.68
N SER A 396 -2.33 22.04 11.46
CA SER A 396 -3.68 21.89 10.95
C SER A 396 -4.34 20.59 11.40
N SER A 397 -5.62 20.70 11.79
CA SER A 397 -6.51 19.57 12.03
C SER A 397 -7.36 19.21 10.80
N LYS A 398 -7.22 19.96 9.70
CA LYS A 398 -8.10 19.86 8.52
C LYS A 398 -7.35 19.71 7.20
N LYS A 399 -6.09 20.12 7.14
CA LYS A 399 -5.30 20.15 5.90
C LYS A 399 -4.12 19.21 6.01
N ILE A 400 -3.82 18.53 4.91
CA ILE A 400 -2.59 17.77 4.69
C ILE A 400 -2.12 18.13 3.27
N GLN A 401 -0.81 18.30 3.10
CA GLN A 401 -0.19 18.44 1.79
C GLN A 401 0.76 17.26 1.58
N VAL A 402 0.61 16.59 0.45
CA VAL A 402 1.56 15.60 -0.04
C VAL A 402 2.27 16.20 -1.25
N LYS A 403 3.59 16.35 -1.19
CA LYS A 403 4.40 16.92 -2.29
C LYS A 403 4.76 15.90 -3.39
N GLY A 404 4.44 14.62 -3.19
CA GLY A 404 4.62 13.56 -4.18
C GLY A 404 3.33 12.86 -4.57
N SER A 405 3.46 11.65 -5.12
CA SER A 405 2.32 10.82 -5.52
C SER A 405 1.62 10.20 -4.32
N VAL A 406 0.29 10.16 -4.36
CA VAL A 406 -0.53 9.39 -3.42
C VAL A 406 -0.99 8.12 -4.13
N ILE A 407 -0.64 6.95 -3.59
CA ILE A 407 -1.12 5.64 -4.04
C ILE A 407 -2.10 5.13 -2.99
N VAL A 408 -3.29 4.70 -3.43
CA VAL A 408 -4.32 4.08 -2.58
C VAL A 408 -4.58 2.69 -3.16
N ASP A 409 -4.24 1.65 -2.40
CA ASP A 409 -4.32 0.25 -2.88
C ASP A 409 -5.76 -0.23 -3.12
N ASN A 410 -6.72 0.35 -2.39
CA ASN A 410 -8.15 0.07 -2.49
C ASN A 410 -8.91 1.33 -2.95
N ASP A 411 -10.04 1.63 -2.31
CA ASP A 411 -10.90 2.75 -2.67
C ASP A 411 -10.50 4.06 -1.96
N LEU A 412 -10.48 5.16 -2.72
CA LEU A 412 -10.46 6.52 -2.18
C LEU A 412 -11.89 7.02 -1.97
N THR A 413 -12.34 7.11 -0.72
CA THR A 413 -13.63 7.71 -0.37
C THR A 413 -13.48 9.19 -0.05
N VAL A 414 -14.19 10.06 -0.77
CA VAL A 414 -14.19 11.51 -0.55
C VAL A 414 -15.58 11.93 -0.04
N GLY A 415 -15.66 12.36 1.23
CA GLY A 415 -16.92 12.82 1.83
C GLY A 415 -17.37 14.22 1.42
N GLY A 416 -16.56 14.94 0.63
CA GLY A 416 -16.83 16.27 0.09
C GLY A 416 -16.48 16.35 -1.40
N ASN A 417 -15.94 17.49 -1.85
CA ASN A 417 -15.54 17.69 -3.24
C ASN A 417 -14.08 17.29 -3.47
N LEU A 418 -13.78 16.70 -4.63
CA LEU A 418 -12.43 16.49 -5.14
C LEU A 418 -12.15 17.48 -6.27
N ASN A 419 -11.26 18.45 -6.02
CA ASN A 419 -10.85 19.45 -7.01
C ASN A 419 -9.45 19.10 -7.55
N VAL A 420 -9.31 18.93 -8.86
CA VAL A 420 -8.02 18.60 -9.52
C VAL A 420 -7.62 19.77 -10.42
N ALA A 421 -6.55 20.49 -10.05
CA ALA A 421 -6.15 21.76 -10.66
C ALA A 421 -5.60 21.62 -12.09
N SER A 422 -5.06 20.45 -12.46
CA SER A 422 -4.61 20.15 -13.81
C SER A 422 -4.88 18.70 -14.14
N VAL A 423 -6.02 18.46 -14.77
CA VAL A 423 -6.14 17.26 -15.59
C VAL A 423 -5.28 17.50 -16.83
N ASN A 424 -4.03 17.03 -16.81
CA ASN A 424 -3.48 16.46 -18.03
C ASN A 424 -4.32 15.21 -18.33
N ASN A 425 -5.55 15.42 -18.81
CA ASN A 425 -6.39 14.38 -19.38
C ASN A 425 -5.84 14.02 -20.78
N SER A 426 -4.53 13.75 -20.86
CA SER A 426 -3.92 13.03 -21.98
C SER A 426 -4.33 11.57 -22.02
N ILE A 427 -5.23 11.14 -21.12
CA ILE A 427 -6.05 9.97 -21.34
C ILE A 427 -7.47 10.46 -21.66
N LEU A 428 -7.70 10.81 -22.94
CA LEU A 428 -9.00 10.46 -23.53
C LEU A 428 -9.13 8.96 -23.28
N LYS A 429 -9.86 8.55 -22.24
CA LYS A 429 -10.10 7.12 -22.02
C LYS A 429 -10.63 6.58 -23.35
N PRO A 430 -9.99 5.56 -23.96
CA PRO A 430 -10.59 4.94 -25.12
C PRO A 430 -11.99 4.52 -24.68
N PHE A 431 -13.01 5.05 -25.35
CA PHE A 431 -14.37 4.73 -24.95
C PHE A 431 -14.61 3.25 -25.25
N THR A 432 -15.40 2.64 -24.38
CA THR A 432 -15.61 1.19 -24.39
C THR A 432 -16.88 0.87 -25.17
N TYR A 433 -16.80 -0.14 -26.01
CA TYR A 433 -17.93 -0.74 -26.69
C TYR A 433 -17.85 -2.25 -26.57
N ARG A 434 -18.96 -2.93 -26.83
CA ARG A 434 -19.00 -4.38 -26.95
C ARG A 434 -19.40 -4.73 -28.37
N TRP A 435 -18.87 -5.84 -28.89
CA TRP A 435 -19.19 -6.27 -30.24
C TRP A 435 -19.25 -7.79 -30.35
N GLY A 436 -19.97 -8.23 -31.38
CA GLY A 436 -20.13 -9.62 -31.74
C GLY A 436 -20.25 -9.76 -33.24
N ARG A 437 -20.10 -10.98 -33.74
CA ARG A 437 -20.32 -11.29 -35.15
C ARG A 437 -21.12 -12.56 -35.28
N SER A 438 -21.92 -12.62 -36.34
CA SER A 438 -22.58 -13.86 -36.74
C SER A 438 -22.71 -13.93 -38.25
N GLN A 439 -22.65 -15.16 -38.76
CA GLN A 439 -22.93 -15.45 -40.15
C GLN A 439 -24.43 -15.58 -40.36
N GLY A 440 -24.92 -15.18 -41.52
CA GLY A 440 -26.29 -15.40 -41.99
C GLY A 440 -26.45 -16.79 -42.61
N HIS A 441 -27.25 -16.90 -43.67
CA HIS A 441 -27.50 -18.16 -44.36
C HIS A 441 -26.28 -18.63 -45.17
N ASP A 442 -25.93 -19.90 -45.04
CA ASP A 442 -24.94 -20.59 -45.88
C ASP A 442 -25.64 -21.66 -46.72
N ASN A 443 -25.33 -21.79 -48.01
CA ASN A 443 -26.02 -22.74 -48.89
C ASN A 443 -25.69 -24.22 -48.56
N ASN A 444 -24.53 -24.49 -47.95
CA ASN A 444 -24.11 -25.82 -47.53
C ASN A 444 -24.53 -26.13 -46.08
N HIS A 445 -24.67 -25.11 -45.22
CA HIS A 445 -24.92 -25.29 -43.78
C HIS A 445 -26.29 -24.76 -43.31
N GLY A 446 -27.05 -24.09 -44.17
CA GLY A 446 -28.36 -23.49 -43.88
C GLY A 446 -28.26 -22.26 -42.97
N TRP A 447 -29.35 -21.99 -42.24
CA TRP A 447 -29.37 -20.95 -41.23
C TRP A 447 -28.70 -21.42 -39.93
N PRO A 448 -27.86 -20.58 -39.29
CA PRO A 448 -27.33 -20.88 -37.97
C PRO A 448 -28.46 -21.22 -37.00
N MET A 449 -28.24 -22.25 -36.18
CA MET A 449 -29.16 -22.62 -35.08
C MET A 449 -30.59 -22.92 -35.57
N GLY A 450 -30.74 -23.39 -36.80
CA GLY A 450 -32.06 -23.69 -37.38
C GLY A 450 -32.92 -22.45 -37.59
N ASN A 451 -32.29 -21.27 -37.77
CA ASN A 451 -32.95 -19.97 -37.86
C ASN A 451 -33.63 -19.50 -36.56
N SER A 452 -33.31 -20.09 -35.40
CA SER A 452 -33.81 -19.59 -34.11
C SER A 452 -33.13 -18.28 -33.69
N GLY A 453 -33.90 -17.36 -33.10
CA GLY A 453 -33.40 -16.12 -32.51
C GLY A 453 -32.96 -16.23 -31.05
N ASP A 454 -33.16 -17.39 -30.41
CA ASP A 454 -32.99 -17.61 -28.95
C ASP A 454 -31.55 -17.41 -28.45
N TYR A 455 -30.58 -17.25 -29.34
CA TYR A 455 -29.16 -17.14 -29.01
C TYR A 455 -28.51 -15.88 -29.57
N SER A 456 -29.30 -15.00 -30.18
CA SER A 456 -28.80 -13.88 -30.99
C SER A 456 -29.79 -12.73 -30.96
N LEU A 457 -29.74 -11.95 -29.87
CA LEU A 457 -30.61 -10.79 -29.63
C LEU A 457 -32.12 -11.08 -29.72
N GLY A 458 -32.57 -12.34 -29.72
CA GLY A 458 -33.99 -12.69 -29.90
C GLY A 458 -34.45 -12.56 -31.35
N ILE A 459 -33.52 -12.43 -32.30
CA ILE A 459 -33.82 -12.19 -33.71
C ILE A 459 -33.34 -13.39 -34.52
N ALA A 460 -34.25 -13.99 -35.28
CA ALA A 460 -33.93 -15.05 -36.24
C ALA A 460 -32.89 -14.56 -37.28
N PRO A 461 -31.84 -15.35 -37.58
CA PRO A 461 -30.83 -15.03 -38.60
C PRO A 461 -31.40 -14.54 -39.95
N SER A 462 -32.52 -15.10 -40.39
CA SER A 462 -33.20 -14.69 -41.64
C SER A 462 -33.76 -13.28 -41.63
N ALA A 463 -33.86 -12.66 -40.45
CA ALA A 463 -34.34 -11.30 -40.31
C ALA A 463 -33.19 -10.29 -40.23
N TRP A 464 -31.94 -10.69 -39.94
CA TRP A 464 -30.84 -9.73 -39.76
C TRP A 464 -30.55 -8.88 -40.99
N SER A 465 -30.88 -9.38 -42.17
CA SER A 465 -30.75 -8.64 -43.42
C SER A 465 -31.84 -7.58 -43.60
N ASN A 466 -33.05 -7.72 -43.06
CA ASN A 466 -34.24 -6.97 -43.54
C ASN A 466 -34.32 -5.45 -43.21
N GLY A 467 -33.26 -4.82 -42.73
CA GLY A 467 -33.21 -3.38 -42.45
C GLY A 467 -34.05 -2.96 -41.24
N GLY A 468 -33.46 -2.24 -40.29
CA GLY A 468 -34.14 -1.85 -39.06
C GLY A 468 -34.47 -3.00 -38.11
N VAL A 469 -34.10 -4.24 -38.44
CA VAL A 469 -34.43 -5.43 -37.64
C VAL A 469 -33.73 -5.45 -36.28
N ILE A 470 -32.58 -4.78 -36.13
CA ILE A 470 -31.95 -4.63 -34.81
C ILE A 470 -32.85 -3.86 -33.82
N ALA A 471 -33.89 -3.16 -34.29
CA ALA A 471 -34.93 -2.56 -33.46
C ALA A 471 -35.90 -3.60 -32.86
N SER A 472 -35.98 -4.78 -33.46
CA SER A 472 -36.71 -5.93 -32.93
C SER A 472 -35.87 -6.77 -31.97
N ALA A 473 -34.67 -6.30 -31.59
CA ALA A 473 -33.85 -6.98 -30.60
C ALA A 473 -34.60 -7.08 -29.26
N SER A 474 -34.42 -8.22 -28.60
CA SER A 474 -34.87 -8.43 -27.24
C SER A 474 -34.16 -7.46 -26.30
N ALA A 475 -34.88 -7.00 -25.28
CA ALA A 475 -34.33 -6.21 -24.18
C ALA A 475 -33.54 -7.06 -23.16
N ASP A 476 -33.54 -8.39 -23.33
CA ASP A 476 -32.92 -9.33 -22.41
C ASP A 476 -31.39 -9.23 -22.43
N LYS A 477 -30.82 -8.93 -21.27
CA LYS A 477 -29.38 -8.77 -21.08
C LYS A 477 -28.60 -10.07 -21.25
N GLU A 478 -29.20 -11.24 -21.02
CA GLU A 478 -28.50 -12.50 -21.26
C GLU A 478 -28.26 -12.71 -22.75
N LEU A 479 -29.25 -12.37 -23.59
CA LEU A 479 -29.08 -12.37 -25.05
C LEU A 479 -28.01 -11.36 -25.50
N TRP A 480 -27.90 -10.22 -24.81
CA TRP A 480 -26.84 -9.25 -25.10
C TRP A 480 -25.46 -9.79 -24.72
N ARG A 481 -25.31 -10.43 -23.55
CA ARG A 481 -24.04 -11.03 -23.13
C ARG A 481 -23.59 -12.16 -24.03
N MET A 482 -24.54 -12.97 -24.53
CA MET A 482 -24.24 -14.03 -25.50
C MET A 482 -23.85 -13.49 -26.88
N THR A 483 -24.43 -12.36 -27.30
CA THR A 483 -24.13 -11.78 -28.62
C THR A 483 -22.88 -10.91 -28.61
N PHE A 484 -22.72 -10.05 -27.61
CA PHE A 484 -21.68 -9.01 -27.54
C PHE A 484 -20.50 -9.44 -26.64
N VAL A 485 -19.91 -10.59 -26.95
CA VAL A 485 -18.86 -11.23 -26.14
C VAL A 485 -17.51 -10.51 -26.16
N ASN A 486 -17.25 -9.66 -27.17
CA ASN A 486 -15.95 -9.02 -27.33
C ASN A 486 -15.95 -7.58 -26.81
N GLY A 487 -15.01 -7.27 -25.93
CA GLY A 487 -14.70 -5.89 -25.52
C GLY A 487 -13.87 -5.16 -26.57
N GLY A 488 -14.26 -3.93 -26.89
CA GLY A 488 -13.56 -3.05 -27.81
C GLY A 488 -13.21 -1.71 -27.18
N ARG A 489 -12.11 -1.11 -27.66
CA ARG A 489 -11.63 0.22 -27.29
C ARG A 489 -11.36 1.02 -28.54
N ALA A 490 -11.85 2.25 -28.61
CA ALA A 490 -11.56 3.13 -29.73
C ALA A 490 -11.24 4.56 -29.29
N GLU A 491 -10.47 5.23 -30.15
CA GLU A 491 -10.04 6.62 -29.98
C GLU A 491 -10.91 7.55 -30.83
N VAL A 492 -10.70 8.86 -30.71
CA VAL A 492 -11.51 9.95 -31.31
C VAL A 492 -11.40 10.03 -32.85
N GLY A 493 -11.18 8.92 -33.54
CA GLY A 493 -11.19 8.79 -35.00
C GLY A 493 -10.90 7.38 -35.53
N GLY A 494 -11.29 6.33 -34.82
CA GLY A 494 -10.96 4.95 -35.18
C GLY A 494 -11.97 4.25 -36.10
N ALA A 495 -11.46 3.42 -37.03
CA ALA A 495 -12.22 2.31 -37.57
C ALA A 495 -12.39 1.26 -36.47
N LEU A 496 -13.64 0.86 -36.17
CA LEU A 496 -13.90 -0.20 -35.18
C LEU A 496 -13.69 -1.57 -35.80
N ILE A 497 -14.04 -1.71 -37.07
CA ILE A 497 -13.69 -2.87 -37.88
C ILE A 497 -13.50 -2.47 -39.34
N ASN A 498 -12.53 -3.10 -40.00
CA ASN A 498 -12.32 -3.05 -41.44
C ASN A 498 -11.79 -4.41 -41.89
N GLN A 499 -12.69 -5.31 -42.31
CA GLN A 499 -12.36 -6.68 -42.62
C GLN A 499 -12.87 -7.08 -43.99
N VAL A 500 -11.96 -7.59 -44.82
CA VAL A 500 -12.31 -8.25 -46.09
C VAL A 500 -12.49 -9.74 -45.82
N ILE A 501 -13.64 -10.27 -46.21
CA ILE A 501 -14.02 -11.66 -46.03
C ILE A 501 -13.97 -12.33 -47.41
N PRO A 502 -13.01 -13.26 -47.64
CA PRO A 502 -13.01 -14.09 -48.84
C PRO A 502 -14.09 -15.18 -48.74
N GLN A 503 -14.90 -15.36 -49.78
CA GLN A 503 -16.01 -16.30 -49.81
C GLN A 503 -16.03 -17.09 -51.14
N TYR A 504 -16.39 -18.38 -51.07
CA TYR A 504 -16.36 -19.30 -52.20
C TYR A 504 -17.76 -19.46 -52.81
N SER A 505 -18.00 -18.78 -53.93
CA SER A 505 -19.15 -18.98 -54.85
C SER A 505 -20.60 -18.88 -54.31
N ASP A 506 -20.83 -18.50 -53.06
CA ASP A 506 -22.17 -18.36 -52.49
C ASP A 506 -22.68 -16.92 -52.51
N SER A 507 -23.51 -16.62 -53.52
CA SER A 507 -24.20 -15.32 -53.63
C SER A 507 -25.19 -15.01 -52.50
N ASN A 508 -25.37 -15.93 -51.54
CA ASN A 508 -26.43 -15.89 -50.52
C ASN A 508 -25.89 -15.81 -49.08
N MET A 509 -24.56 -15.78 -48.87
CA MET A 509 -23.96 -15.67 -47.54
C MET A 509 -23.75 -14.22 -47.09
N SER A 510 -24.46 -13.80 -46.04
CA SER A 510 -24.25 -12.50 -45.38
C SER A 510 -23.45 -12.67 -44.08
N GLU A 511 -22.61 -11.68 -43.74
CA GLU A 511 -21.99 -11.60 -42.40
C GLU A 511 -22.44 -10.32 -41.71
N HIS A 512 -22.82 -10.43 -40.44
CA HIS A 512 -23.34 -9.34 -39.63
C HIS A 512 -22.45 -9.12 -38.40
N TYR A 513 -22.03 -7.87 -38.21
CA TYR A 513 -21.33 -7.43 -37.01
C TYR A 513 -22.26 -6.55 -36.20
N PHE A 514 -22.37 -6.86 -34.92
CA PHE A 514 -23.18 -6.12 -33.98
C PHE A 514 -22.26 -5.35 -33.04
N PHE A 515 -22.53 -4.07 -32.85
CA PHE A 515 -21.82 -3.20 -31.92
C PHE A 515 -22.80 -2.61 -30.93
N MET A 516 -22.41 -2.50 -29.67
CA MET A 516 -23.21 -1.92 -28.61
C MET A 516 -22.39 -0.89 -27.83
N PHE A 517 -22.98 0.28 -27.66
CA PHE A 517 -22.52 1.33 -26.78
C PHE A 517 -23.54 1.53 -25.66
N ARG A 518 -23.05 1.68 -24.44
CA ARG A 518 -23.88 2.08 -23.31
C ARG A 518 -23.52 3.49 -22.90
N ILE A 519 -24.51 4.37 -22.85
CA ILE A 519 -24.33 5.82 -22.71
C ILE A 519 -25.21 6.31 -21.57
N GLN A 520 -24.60 6.82 -20.52
CA GLN A 520 -25.29 7.47 -19.42
C GLN A 520 -25.51 8.95 -19.70
N ASN A 521 -26.74 9.41 -19.54
CA ASN A 521 -27.09 10.82 -19.41
C ASN A 521 -27.41 11.11 -17.95
N SER A 522 -26.58 11.96 -17.33
CA SER A 522 -26.74 12.36 -15.92
C SER A 522 -27.49 13.68 -15.74
N THR A 523 -27.97 14.26 -16.83
CA THR A 523 -28.69 15.54 -16.82
C THR A 523 -30.20 15.34 -16.75
N LEU A 524 -30.94 16.42 -16.51
CA LEU A 524 -32.40 16.43 -16.44
C LEU A 524 -33.08 16.63 -17.79
N SER A 525 -32.31 16.71 -18.89
CA SER A 525 -32.82 16.89 -20.25
C SER A 525 -32.27 15.85 -21.20
N SER A 526 -33.04 15.52 -22.24
CA SER A 526 -32.53 14.70 -23.34
C SER A 526 -31.37 15.40 -24.05
N ILE A 527 -30.32 14.65 -24.39
CA ILE A 527 -29.15 15.17 -25.12
C ILE A 527 -29.01 14.40 -26.42
N ASN A 528 -28.87 15.13 -27.53
CA ASN A 528 -28.69 14.55 -28.85
C ASN A 528 -27.22 14.19 -29.10
N TRP A 529 -26.96 12.93 -29.43
CA TRP A 529 -25.68 12.47 -29.93
C TRP A 529 -25.80 12.07 -31.39
N ALA A 530 -24.99 12.68 -32.26
CA ALA A 530 -25.09 12.55 -33.71
C ALA A 530 -23.75 12.14 -34.34
N PRO A 531 -23.34 10.86 -34.16
CA PRO A 531 -22.06 10.39 -34.68
C PRO A 531 -22.13 10.27 -36.21
N THR A 532 -21.07 10.70 -36.89
CA THR A 532 -20.88 10.39 -38.32
C THR A 532 -20.04 9.13 -38.47
N TYR A 533 -20.55 8.15 -39.22
CA TYR A 533 -19.84 6.89 -39.48
C TYR A 533 -20.01 6.37 -40.90
N TRP A 534 -18.97 5.70 -41.36
CA TRP A 534 -18.94 4.87 -42.56
C TRP A 534 -19.36 3.45 -42.18
N PHE A 535 -20.15 2.84 -43.05
CA PHE A 535 -20.66 1.49 -42.88
C PHE A 535 -20.52 0.71 -44.19
N SER A 536 -20.65 -0.61 -44.12
CA SER A 536 -20.95 -1.46 -45.27
C SER A 536 -22.42 -1.88 -45.25
N CYS A 537 -23.03 -2.12 -46.41
CA CYS A 537 -24.27 -2.88 -46.53
C CYS A 537 -24.40 -3.55 -47.90
N GLY A 538 -25.13 -4.65 -47.98
CA GLY A 538 -25.35 -5.44 -49.19
C GLY A 538 -26.69 -5.13 -49.87
N GLY A 539 -26.78 -5.47 -51.16
CA GLY A 539 -27.97 -5.27 -51.99
C GLY A 539 -28.75 -6.51 -52.33
N ASN A 540 -28.04 -7.62 -52.57
CA ASN A 540 -28.67 -8.91 -52.77
C ASN A 540 -29.19 -9.39 -51.41
N TRP A 541 -30.42 -9.89 -51.36
CA TRP A 541 -31.10 -10.36 -50.13
C TRP A 541 -31.38 -9.30 -49.05
N SER A 542 -31.43 -8.04 -49.47
CA SER A 542 -31.78 -6.91 -48.60
C SER A 542 -30.83 -6.67 -47.43
N ASP A 543 -29.60 -7.19 -47.40
CA ASP A 543 -28.58 -7.04 -46.34
C ASP A 543 -28.33 -5.58 -45.86
N HIS A 544 -29.25 -5.01 -45.10
CA HIS A 544 -29.23 -3.61 -44.68
C HIS A 544 -28.55 -3.44 -43.33
N SER A 545 -27.79 -2.37 -43.20
CA SER A 545 -27.22 -1.94 -41.92
C SER A 545 -28.23 -1.06 -41.18
N SER A 546 -28.21 -1.11 -39.86
CA SER A 546 -29.14 -0.33 -39.03
C SER A 546 -28.53 0.09 -37.69
N ALA A 547 -29.13 1.12 -37.09
CA ALA A 547 -28.74 1.61 -35.78
C ALA A 547 -29.96 1.98 -34.93
N THR A 548 -29.91 1.67 -33.64
CA THR A 548 -31.01 1.88 -32.69
C THR A 548 -30.54 2.57 -31.43
N ILE A 549 -31.47 3.22 -30.74
CA ILE A 549 -31.35 3.59 -29.34
C ILE A 549 -32.50 2.99 -28.55
N ASN A 550 -32.19 2.25 -27.48
CA ASN A 550 -33.17 1.62 -26.60
C ASN A 550 -34.21 0.77 -27.36
N GLY A 551 -33.75 0.05 -28.40
CA GLY A 551 -34.61 -0.75 -29.28
C GLY A 551 -35.39 0.03 -30.33
N ALA A 552 -35.38 1.37 -30.33
CA ALA A 552 -36.04 2.16 -31.37
C ALA A 552 -35.14 2.33 -32.60
N ASN A 553 -35.65 1.97 -33.79
CA ASN A 553 -34.92 2.17 -35.05
C ASN A 553 -34.67 3.66 -35.29
N THR A 554 -33.41 4.07 -35.26
CA THR A 554 -33.00 5.47 -35.49
C THR A 554 -32.49 5.65 -36.91
N TRP A 555 -31.93 4.59 -37.50
CA TRP A 555 -31.37 4.63 -38.83
C TRP A 555 -31.32 3.26 -39.49
N SER A 556 -31.53 3.23 -40.80
CA SER A 556 -31.32 2.05 -41.63
C SER A 556 -30.80 2.47 -43.00
N SER A 557 -29.94 1.66 -43.60
CA SER A 557 -29.48 1.88 -44.96
C SER A 557 -30.63 1.70 -45.95
N SER A 558 -30.79 2.62 -46.90
CA SER A 558 -31.91 2.63 -47.86
C SER A 558 -31.66 1.81 -49.13
N SER A 559 -30.40 1.47 -49.44
CA SER A 559 -30.03 0.71 -50.64
C SER A 559 -28.65 0.07 -50.49
N ALA A 560 -28.36 -0.91 -51.34
CA ALA A 560 -27.03 -1.50 -51.50
C ALA A 560 -25.95 -0.45 -51.77
N CYS A 561 -24.74 -0.65 -51.25
CA CYS A 561 -23.57 0.10 -51.67
C CYS A 561 -22.38 -0.85 -51.94
N TYR A 562 -21.65 -0.59 -53.03
CA TYR A 562 -20.51 -1.40 -53.45
C TYR A 562 -19.27 -1.08 -52.61
N ALA A 563 -18.43 -2.11 -52.40
CA ALA A 563 -17.29 -2.11 -51.48
C ALA A 563 -16.47 -0.81 -51.56
N GLY A 564 -16.50 -0.04 -50.47
CA GLY A 564 -15.71 1.19 -50.29
C GLY A 564 -16.43 2.51 -50.52
N ASN A 565 -17.68 2.54 -50.96
CA ASN A 565 -18.35 3.80 -51.36
C ASN A 565 -19.75 4.04 -50.75
N CYS A 566 -20.05 3.43 -49.61
CA CYS A 566 -21.28 3.74 -48.87
C CYS A 566 -21.20 5.17 -48.31
N PRO A 567 -22.21 6.03 -48.53
CA PRO A 567 -22.19 7.39 -47.98
C PRO A 567 -22.20 7.33 -46.45
N ALA A 568 -21.42 8.19 -45.80
CA ALA A 568 -21.43 8.26 -44.34
C ALA A 568 -22.83 8.60 -43.81
N ALA A 569 -23.24 7.93 -42.74
CA ALA A 569 -24.49 8.20 -42.03
C ALA A 569 -24.23 9.11 -40.83
N ASN A 570 -25.19 9.99 -40.52
CA ASN A 570 -25.19 10.84 -39.32
C ASN A 570 -26.60 10.86 -38.70
N PRO A 571 -27.04 9.75 -38.07
CA PRO A 571 -28.30 9.74 -37.35
C PRO A 571 -28.18 10.44 -36.00
N THR A 572 -29.26 11.07 -35.56
CA THR A 572 -29.34 11.73 -34.25
C THR A 572 -29.99 10.79 -33.24
N PHE A 573 -29.23 10.35 -32.25
CA PHE A 573 -29.72 9.58 -31.12
C PHE A 573 -30.08 10.53 -29.96
N ALA A 574 -31.37 10.61 -29.65
CA ALA A 574 -31.85 11.39 -28.50
C ALA A 574 -31.69 10.57 -27.21
N VAL A 575 -30.61 10.80 -26.46
CA VAL A 575 -30.32 10.08 -25.22
C VAL A 575 -31.16 10.69 -24.09
N PRO A 576 -32.19 10.00 -23.56
CA PRO A 576 -33.10 10.60 -22.60
C PRO A 576 -32.41 10.94 -21.27
N ALA A 577 -33.02 11.84 -20.50
CA ALA A 577 -32.49 12.32 -19.23
C ALA A 577 -32.36 11.21 -18.18
N ASN A 578 -31.41 11.40 -17.25
CA ASN A 578 -31.26 10.64 -16.00
C ASN A 578 -31.32 9.11 -16.12
N ARG A 579 -30.57 8.55 -17.08
CA ARG A 579 -30.55 7.09 -17.35
C ARG A 579 -29.32 6.65 -18.14
N VAL A 580 -29.10 5.34 -18.19
CA VAL A 580 -28.22 4.67 -19.15
C VAL A 580 -29.06 4.16 -20.32
N SER A 581 -28.70 4.59 -21.51
CA SER A 581 -29.29 4.15 -22.78
C SER A 581 -28.34 3.23 -23.54
N THR A 582 -28.92 2.38 -24.36
CA THR A 582 -28.18 1.42 -25.19
C THR A 582 -28.30 1.83 -26.65
N VAL A 583 -27.17 2.10 -27.30
CA VAL A 583 -27.11 2.33 -28.75
C VAL A 583 -26.50 1.11 -29.41
N MET A 584 -27.21 0.50 -30.36
CA MET A 584 -26.72 -0.67 -31.10
C MET A 584 -26.59 -0.37 -32.59
N PHE A 585 -25.56 -0.92 -33.21
CA PHE A 585 -25.35 -0.92 -34.65
C PHE A 585 -25.32 -2.37 -35.14
N ALA A 586 -26.09 -2.68 -36.18
CA ALA A 586 -25.99 -3.92 -36.94
C ALA A 586 -25.43 -3.59 -38.31
N ILE A 587 -24.24 -4.10 -38.61
CA ILE A 587 -23.49 -3.80 -39.83
C ILE A 587 -23.38 -5.06 -40.67
N SER A 588 -24.01 -5.04 -41.83
CA SER A 588 -23.96 -6.13 -42.80
C SER A 588 -22.75 -5.98 -43.73
N SER A 589 -22.28 -7.10 -44.24
CA SER A 589 -21.24 -7.15 -45.28
C SER A 589 -21.71 -6.51 -46.60
N SER A 590 -20.82 -5.79 -47.29
CA SER A 590 -21.08 -5.17 -48.60
C SER A 590 -21.43 -6.19 -49.67
N VAL A 591 -21.99 -5.78 -50.82
CA VAL A 591 -22.08 -6.67 -52.00
C VAL A 591 -20.70 -7.23 -52.38
N GLY A 592 -20.67 -8.51 -52.78
CA GLY A 592 -19.45 -9.20 -53.20
C GLY A 592 -19.02 -8.82 -54.62
N TRP A 593 -17.71 -8.69 -54.85
CA TRP A 593 -17.12 -8.46 -56.17
C TRP A 593 -16.07 -9.53 -56.51
N ALA A 594 -16.06 -10.03 -57.75
CA ALA A 594 -15.18 -11.11 -58.20
C ALA A 594 -14.91 -11.09 -59.72
N PRO A 595 -13.66 -11.28 -60.19
CA PRO A 595 -13.37 -11.57 -61.59
C PRO A 595 -13.53 -13.04 -62.02
N ALA A 596 -13.64 -14.03 -61.11
CA ALA A 596 -13.80 -15.46 -61.47
C ALA A 596 -14.17 -16.35 -60.25
N ASN A 597 -15.46 -16.59 -59.98
CA ASN A 597 -16.00 -17.53 -58.96
C ASN A 597 -15.55 -17.35 -57.48
N PHE A 598 -14.82 -16.30 -57.15
CA PHE A 598 -14.30 -16.03 -55.79
C PHE A 598 -14.72 -14.63 -55.32
N TYR A 599 -15.70 -14.57 -54.41
CA TYR A 599 -16.32 -13.31 -53.98
C TYR A 599 -15.62 -12.74 -52.74
N HIS A 600 -15.29 -11.46 -52.77
CA HIS A 600 -14.83 -10.73 -51.59
C HIS A 600 -15.93 -9.77 -51.11
N ARG A 601 -16.30 -9.87 -49.83
CA ARG A 601 -17.21 -8.91 -49.17
C ARG A 601 -16.44 -8.11 -48.12
N LEU A 602 -16.81 -6.85 -47.90
CA LEU A 602 -16.21 -5.97 -46.89
C LEU A 602 -17.21 -5.76 -45.75
N VAL A 603 -16.76 -5.94 -44.50
CA VAL A 603 -17.45 -5.35 -43.34
C VAL A 603 -16.64 -4.18 -42.83
N LEU A 604 -17.28 -3.01 -42.81
CA LEU A 604 -16.69 -1.76 -42.34
C LEU A 604 -17.64 -1.08 -41.36
N LEU A 605 -17.13 -0.74 -40.18
CA LEU A 605 -17.70 0.30 -39.33
C LEU A 605 -16.58 1.21 -38.89
N ALA A 606 -16.62 2.46 -39.36
CA ALA A 606 -15.60 3.44 -39.02
C ALA A 606 -16.23 4.79 -38.71
N PHE A 607 -15.87 5.39 -37.59
CA PHE A 607 -16.39 6.68 -37.20
C PHE A 607 -15.43 7.77 -37.68
N THR A 608 -15.97 8.88 -38.19
CA THR A 608 -15.13 10.00 -38.57
C THR A 608 -14.48 10.62 -37.32
N LYS A 609 -13.36 11.33 -37.52
CA LYS A 609 -12.65 12.00 -36.43
C LYS A 609 -13.60 12.91 -35.65
N GLY A 610 -13.67 12.73 -34.33
CA GLY A 610 -14.54 13.48 -33.43
C GLY A 610 -15.94 12.90 -33.22
N SER A 611 -16.42 11.99 -34.07
CA SER A 611 -17.83 11.52 -34.02
C SER A 611 -18.19 10.69 -32.79
N LEU A 612 -17.21 10.02 -32.20
CA LEU A 612 -17.38 9.25 -30.96
C LEU A 612 -17.20 10.11 -29.70
N LYS A 613 -16.89 11.40 -29.84
CA LYS A 613 -16.88 12.34 -28.70
C LYS A 613 -18.33 12.62 -28.30
N LEU A 614 -18.69 12.24 -27.09
CA LEU A 614 -20.02 12.52 -26.54
C LEU A 614 -20.17 14.02 -26.21
N PRO A 615 -21.36 14.60 -26.47
CA PRO A 615 -21.73 15.92 -25.94
C PRO A 615 -21.58 16.00 -24.42
N ALA A 616 -21.38 17.22 -23.91
CA ALA A 616 -21.32 17.46 -22.47
C ALA A 616 -22.59 16.94 -21.76
N GLY A 617 -22.42 16.22 -20.65
CA GLY A 617 -23.51 15.60 -19.89
C GLY A 617 -23.74 14.11 -20.20
N LEU A 618 -23.20 13.61 -21.31
CA LEU A 618 -23.19 12.20 -21.68
C LEU A 618 -21.83 11.54 -21.37
N LYS A 619 -21.86 10.26 -20.97
CA LYS A 619 -20.65 9.45 -20.76
C LYS A 619 -20.86 8.00 -21.17
N TYR A 620 -19.82 7.35 -21.70
CA TYR A 620 -19.86 5.90 -21.96
C TYR A 620 -19.77 5.12 -20.64
N VAL A 621 -20.43 3.97 -20.58
CA VAL A 621 -20.44 3.03 -19.46
C VAL A 621 -20.17 1.62 -19.99
N ASP A 622 -19.43 0.81 -19.23
CA ASP A 622 -19.24 -0.61 -19.52
C ASP A 622 -19.78 -1.43 -18.34
N ASP A 623 -21.08 -1.69 -18.35
CA ASP A 623 -21.83 -2.32 -17.26
C ASP A 623 -22.58 -3.57 -17.71
N ILE A 624 -22.41 -4.05 -18.97
CA ILE A 624 -23.23 -5.17 -19.51
C ILE A 624 -23.20 -6.43 -18.63
N ASP A 625 -22.07 -6.70 -18.00
CA ASP A 625 -21.86 -7.89 -17.16
C ASP A 625 -22.67 -7.84 -15.84
N THR A 626 -23.07 -6.65 -15.41
CA THR A 626 -23.79 -6.42 -14.13
C THR A 626 -25.17 -5.78 -14.30
N ALA A 627 -25.43 -5.21 -15.47
CA ALA A 627 -26.67 -4.59 -15.88
C ALA A 627 -27.87 -5.55 -15.71
N THR A 628 -28.92 -5.10 -15.02
CA THR A 628 -30.19 -5.81 -14.85
C THR A 628 -31.37 -5.05 -15.48
N GLY A 629 -32.47 -5.70 -15.82
CA GLY A 629 -33.64 -5.06 -16.44
C GLY A 629 -33.57 -4.99 -17.99
N GLY A 630 -34.45 -4.20 -18.60
CA GLY A 630 -34.62 -4.11 -20.06
C GLY A 630 -33.73 -3.07 -20.75
N TRP A 631 -34.23 -2.38 -21.78
CA TRP A 631 -33.48 -1.35 -22.52
C TRP A 631 -32.94 -0.19 -21.66
N GLU A 632 -33.47 -0.05 -20.46
CA GLU A 632 -33.42 1.14 -19.63
C GLU A 632 -32.83 0.85 -18.26
N GLN A 633 -31.92 1.71 -17.79
CA GLN A 633 -31.34 1.67 -16.44
C GLN A 633 -31.12 3.04 -15.84
#